data_AF-A0A518JLL6-F1
#
_entry.id   AF-A0A518JLL6-F1
#
_cell.length_a   1.000
_cell.length_b   1.000
_cell.length_c   1.000
_cell.angle_alpha   90.00
_cell.angle_beta   90.00
_cell.angle_gamma   90.00
#
_symmetry.space_group_name_H-M   'P 1'
#
loop_
_entity.id
_entity.type
_entity.pdbx_description
1 polymer ?
#
loop_
_entity_poly.entity_id
_entity_poly.type
_entity_poly.pdbx_seq_one_letter_code
_entity_poly.pdbx_strand_id
1 'polypeptide(L)'
;MIPIGDFVRSGNALESAEARRKVQEMYASQSELSQALKDSREGYLNKLKAAIGVYLHVGKNKDRPIEEFEEPISRVARLYDRNLDLESAARELGYESINDLENQVFSGGLFSLGLGPLAIEGGTIKRAEWESRKATVSVFQQAASELRIGSPFNN
;
A
#
# COMPACT_ATOMS: atom_id res chain seq x y z
N MET A 1 -13.66 -11.26 -6.51
CA MET A 1 -14.14 -11.71 -5.18
C MET A 1 -13.83 -13.19 -5.07
N ILE A 2 -13.22 -13.62 -3.98
CA ILE A 2 -12.90 -15.05 -3.78
C ILE A 2 -14.21 -15.77 -3.44
N PRO A 3 -14.60 -16.84 -4.16
CA PRO A 3 -15.79 -17.60 -3.81
C PRO A 3 -15.61 -18.22 -2.42
N ILE A 4 -16.55 -17.94 -1.52
CA ILE A 4 -16.58 -18.54 -0.18
C ILE A 4 -17.33 -19.86 -0.31
N GLY A 5 -16.60 -20.97 -0.20
CA GLY A 5 -17.18 -22.30 -0.14
C GLY A 5 -17.44 -22.74 1.30
N ASP A 6 -18.53 -23.45 1.52
CA ASP A 6 -18.84 -24.14 2.77
C ASP A 6 -18.01 -25.42 2.90
N PHE A 7 -16.72 -25.25 3.21
CA PHE A 7 -15.77 -26.36 3.37
C PHE A 7 -16.04 -27.20 4.63
N VAL A 8 -16.78 -26.66 5.60
CA VAL A 8 -17.05 -27.35 6.86
C VAL A 8 -18.16 -28.39 6.69
N ARG A 9 -19.29 -28.02 6.09
CA ARG A 9 -20.41 -28.95 5.87
C ARG A 9 -20.18 -29.91 4.70
N SER A 10 -19.30 -29.55 3.77
CA SER A 10 -18.87 -30.41 2.66
C SER A 10 -17.70 -31.35 3.01
N GLY A 11 -17.13 -31.23 4.22
CA GLY A 11 -16.05 -32.09 4.68
C GLY A 11 -16.48 -33.56 4.89
N ASN A 12 -15.63 -34.49 4.47
CA ASN A 12 -15.88 -35.94 4.57
C ASN A 12 -15.19 -36.62 5.77
N ALA A 13 -14.58 -35.85 6.69
CA ALA A 13 -13.80 -36.41 7.80
C ALA A 13 -14.64 -37.11 8.89
N LEU A 14 -15.96 -36.88 8.93
CA LEU A 14 -16.85 -37.48 9.91
C LEU A 14 -17.54 -38.72 9.36
N GLU A 15 -17.17 -39.89 9.87
CA GLU A 15 -17.78 -41.17 9.46
C GLU A 15 -19.20 -41.34 10.04
N SER A 16 -19.45 -40.86 11.26
CA SER A 16 -20.76 -40.94 11.92
C SER A 16 -21.80 -40.02 11.26
N ALA A 17 -22.94 -40.58 10.87
CA ALA A 17 -24.08 -39.84 10.30
C ALA A 17 -24.66 -38.84 11.31
N GLU A 18 -24.69 -39.18 12.60
CA GLU A 18 -25.15 -38.28 13.66
C GLU A 18 -24.22 -37.08 13.81
N ALA A 19 -22.89 -37.32 13.78
CA ALA A 19 -21.91 -36.24 13.85
C ALA A 19 -22.01 -35.32 12.63
N ARG A 20 -22.19 -35.87 11.42
CA ARG A 20 -22.43 -35.09 10.19
C ARG A 20 -23.68 -34.22 10.29
N ARG A 21 -24.78 -34.77 10.81
CA ARG A 21 -26.02 -34.00 11.00
C ARG A 21 -25.82 -32.83 11.96
N LYS A 22 -25.14 -33.04 13.09
CA LYS A 22 -24.83 -31.96 14.05
C LYS A 22 -24.01 -30.83 13.42
N VAL A 23 -23.04 -31.16 12.56
CA VAL A 23 -22.27 -30.14 11.81
C VAL A 23 -23.19 -29.34 10.87
N GLN A 24 -24.09 -30.00 10.15
CA GLN A 24 -25.04 -29.31 9.27
C GLN A 24 -26.02 -28.40 10.04
N GLU A 25 -26.37 -28.77 11.27
CA GLU A 25 -27.24 -27.97 12.15
C GLU A 25 -26.50 -26.79 12.81
N MET A 26 -25.20 -26.93 13.10
CA MET A 26 -24.41 -25.88 13.77
C MET A 26 -23.90 -24.78 12.82
N TYR A 27 -23.62 -25.12 11.57
CA TYR A 27 -23.01 -24.19 10.61
C TYR A 27 -24.04 -23.65 9.62
N ALA A 28 -23.93 -22.37 9.28
CA ALA A 28 -24.72 -21.75 8.24
C ALA A 28 -24.54 -22.49 6.91
N SER A 29 -25.62 -22.62 6.15
CA SER A 29 -25.61 -23.17 4.81
C SER A 29 -24.89 -22.25 3.82
N GLN A 30 -24.45 -22.80 2.69
CA GLN A 30 -23.89 -22.02 1.59
C GLN A 30 -24.80 -20.86 1.16
N SER A 31 -26.13 -21.04 1.15
CA SER A 31 -27.10 -19.99 0.82
C SER A 31 -27.10 -18.87 1.86
N GLU A 32 -27.07 -19.19 3.15
CA GLU A 32 -27.02 -18.21 4.23
C GLU A 32 -25.71 -17.42 4.19
N LEU A 33 -24.57 -18.10 3.98
CA LEU A 33 -23.27 -17.45 3.81
C LEU A 33 -23.26 -16.52 2.59
N SER A 34 -23.82 -16.96 1.47
CA SER A 34 -23.90 -16.16 0.24
C SER A 34 -24.77 -14.92 0.43
N GLN A 35 -25.90 -15.06 1.15
CA GLN A 35 -26.77 -13.94 1.47
C GLN A 35 -26.09 -12.95 2.42
N ALA A 36 -25.46 -13.43 3.50
CA ALA A 36 -24.74 -12.57 4.43
C ALA A 36 -23.59 -11.80 3.75
N LEU A 37 -22.88 -12.45 2.82
CA LEU A 37 -21.83 -11.79 2.03
C LEU A 37 -22.41 -10.70 1.13
N LYS A 38 -23.55 -10.97 0.48
CA LYS A 38 -24.26 -9.99 -0.35
C LYS A 38 -24.69 -8.78 0.47
N ASP A 39 -25.33 -9.01 1.62
CA ASP A 39 -25.82 -7.95 2.51
C ASP A 39 -24.66 -7.10 3.03
N SER A 40 -23.56 -7.76 3.43
CA SER A 40 -22.34 -7.08 3.88
C SER A 40 -21.72 -6.23 2.77
N ARG A 41 -21.65 -6.76 1.54
CA ARG A 41 -21.16 -6.01 0.37
C ARG A 41 -22.00 -4.77 0.10
N GLU A 42 -23.32 -4.93 0.04
CA GLU A 42 -24.23 -3.80 -0.19
C GLU A 42 -24.10 -2.74 0.90
N GLY A 43 -24.06 -3.16 2.17
CA GLY A 43 -23.85 -2.27 3.31
C GLY A 43 -22.51 -1.52 3.24
N TYR A 44 -21.43 -2.21 2.88
CA TYR A 44 -20.11 -1.61 2.68
C TYR A 44 -20.12 -0.56 1.56
N LEU A 45 -20.65 -0.91 0.38
CA LEU A 45 -20.65 -0.02 -0.79
C LEU A 45 -21.50 1.23 -0.55
N ASN A 46 -22.63 1.09 0.14
CA ASN A 46 -23.46 2.22 0.51
C ASN A 46 -22.72 3.18 1.45
N LYS A 47 -22.02 2.64 2.46
CA LYS A 47 -21.19 3.46 3.38
C LYS A 47 -20.01 4.11 2.66
N LEU A 48 -19.33 3.37 1.77
CA LEU A 48 -18.24 3.90 0.96
C LEU A 48 -18.74 5.06 0.08
N LYS A 49 -19.83 4.85 -0.65
CA LYS A 49 -20.45 5.89 -1.47
C LYS A 49 -20.86 7.10 -0.64
N ALA A 50 -21.40 6.92 0.56
CA ALA A 50 -21.73 8.02 1.44
C ALA A 50 -20.48 8.81 1.91
N ALA A 51 -19.38 8.12 2.18
CA ALA A 51 -18.15 8.73 2.70
C ALA A 51 -17.36 9.52 1.64
N ILE A 52 -17.17 8.94 0.44
CA ILE A 52 -16.28 9.51 -0.58
C ILE A 52 -17.01 9.91 -1.87
N GLY A 53 -18.29 9.55 -2.02
CA GLY A 53 -19.04 9.77 -3.26
C GLY A 53 -19.22 11.23 -3.63
N VAL A 54 -19.26 12.15 -2.65
CA VAL A 54 -19.33 13.60 -2.91
C VAL A 54 -18.12 14.13 -3.68
N TYR A 55 -16.96 13.48 -3.54
CA TYR A 55 -15.71 13.87 -4.22
C TYR A 55 -15.53 13.14 -5.55
N LEU A 56 -16.07 11.92 -5.67
CA LEU A 56 -15.86 11.06 -6.83
C LEU A 56 -16.95 11.17 -7.90
N HIS A 57 -18.23 11.30 -7.50
CA HIS A 57 -19.37 11.36 -8.41
C HIS A 57 -19.63 12.80 -8.90
N VAL A 58 -18.63 13.41 -9.54
CA VAL A 58 -18.70 14.78 -10.07
C VAL A 58 -18.48 14.82 -11.58
N GLY A 59 -19.12 15.79 -12.24
CA GLY A 59 -18.98 15.99 -13.70
C GLY A 59 -19.28 14.72 -14.50
N LYS A 60 -18.31 14.29 -15.31
CA LYS A 60 -18.42 13.09 -16.16
C LYS A 60 -18.52 11.78 -15.37
N ASN A 61 -18.18 11.78 -14.08
CA ASN A 61 -18.16 10.59 -13.23
C ASN A 61 -19.41 10.45 -12.35
N LYS A 62 -20.43 11.31 -12.52
CA LYS A 62 -21.61 11.35 -11.63
C LYS A 62 -22.32 10.00 -11.47
N ASP A 63 -22.44 9.25 -12.55
CA ASP A 63 -23.18 7.98 -12.58
C ASP A 63 -22.26 6.77 -12.59
N ARG A 64 -20.94 6.97 -12.46
CA ARG A 64 -19.97 5.88 -12.45
C ARG A 64 -20.15 5.04 -11.18
N PRO A 65 -20.21 3.70 -11.26
CA PRO A 65 -20.26 2.85 -10.07
C PRO A 65 -19.04 3.06 -9.16
N ILE A 66 -19.26 3.10 -7.84
CA ILE A 66 -18.19 3.35 -6.85
C ILE A 66 -17.05 2.32 -6.93
N GLU A 67 -17.37 1.10 -7.36
CA GLU A 67 -16.45 -0.04 -7.51
C GLU A 67 -15.49 0.12 -8.70
N GLU A 68 -15.81 0.98 -9.65
CA GLU A 68 -14.96 1.23 -10.81
C GLU A 68 -13.89 2.28 -10.55
N PHE A 69 -13.99 3.02 -9.44
CA PHE A 69 -12.92 3.93 -9.03
C PHE A 69 -11.75 3.11 -8.48
N GLU A 70 -10.54 3.59 -8.74
CA GLU A 70 -9.34 2.96 -8.20
C GLU A 70 -9.38 3.01 -6.66
N GLU A 71 -9.10 1.87 -6.02
CA GLU A 71 -9.03 1.80 -4.56
C GLU A 71 -7.89 2.71 -4.05
N PRO A 72 -8.22 3.74 -3.25
CA PRO A 72 -7.28 4.82 -2.96
C PRO A 72 -6.12 4.37 -2.08
N ILE A 73 -6.32 3.44 -1.14
CA ILE A 73 -5.27 2.99 -0.23
C ILE A 73 -4.18 2.27 -1.00
N SER A 74 -4.53 1.33 -1.87
CA SER A 74 -3.58 0.59 -2.71
C SER A 74 -2.87 1.52 -3.69
N ARG A 75 -3.57 2.52 -4.24
CA ARG A 75 -2.95 3.54 -5.10
C ARG A 75 -1.87 4.32 -4.34
N VAL A 76 -2.19 4.79 -3.14
CA VAL A 76 -1.26 5.52 -2.27
C VAL A 76 -0.13 4.62 -1.81
N ALA A 77 -0.42 3.40 -1.33
CA ALA A 77 0.58 2.44 -0.91
C ALA A 77 1.59 2.13 -2.03
N ARG A 78 1.12 1.95 -3.27
CA ARG A 78 1.99 1.78 -4.45
C ARG A 78 2.80 3.01 -4.81
N LEU A 79 2.34 4.22 -4.45
CA LEU A 79 3.13 5.44 -4.61
C LEU A 79 4.29 5.45 -3.62
N TYR A 80 4.03 5.09 -2.36
CA TYR A 80 5.06 5.02 -1.33
C TYR A 80 6.03 3.85 -1.55
N ASP A 81 5.56 2.67 -1.97
CA ASP A 81 6.43 1.50 -2.16
C ASP A 81 7.35 1.59 -3.40
N ARG A 82 7.14 2.58 -4.27
CA ARG A 82 7.99 2.78 -5.44
C ARG A 82 9.44 3.06 -5.05
N ASN A 83 10.35 2.43 -5.78
CA ASN A 83 11.77 2.80 -5.77
C ASN A 83 11.93 4.29 -6.08
N LEU A 84 12.89 4.94 -5.41
CA LEU A 84 13.23 6.32 -5.68
C LEU A 84 14.23 6.39 -6.82
N ASP A 85 13.91 7.20 -7.82
CA ASP A 85 14.86 7.76 -8.77
C ASP A 85 15.49 9.05 -8.21
N LEU A 86 16.47 9.59 -8.94
CA LEU A 86 17.18 10.81 -8.56
C LEU A 86 16.24 12.01 -8.40
N GLU A 87 15.23 12.13 -9.27
CA GLU A 87 14.24 13.20 -9.21
C GLU A 87 13.40 13.13 -7.93
N SER A 88 12.89 11.95 -7.59
CA SER A 88 12.10 11.74 -6.39
C SER A 88 12.93 12.01 -5.13
N ALA A 89 14.18 11.55 -5.10
CA ALA A 89 15.10 11.81 -3.99
C ALA A 89 15.41 13.30 -3.84
N ALA A 90 15.64 14.02 -4.95
CA ALA A 90 15.89 15.47 -4.95
C ALA A 90 14.69 16.23 -4.37
N ARG A 91 13.47 15.89 -4.80
CA ARG A 91 12.24 16.50 -4.29
C ARG A 91 12.03 16.24 -2.79
N GLU A 92 12.28 15.02 -2.33
CA GLU A 92 12.15 14.68 -0.90
C GLU A 92 13.18 15.39 -0.04
N LEU A 93 14.39 15.63 -0.58
CA LEU A 93 15.43 16.45 0.04
C LEU A 93 15.17 17.96 -0.11
N GLY A 94 14.10 18.38 -0.79
CA GLY A 94 13.73 19.79 -0.94
C GLY A 94 14.52 20.56 -2.00
N TYR A 95 15.18 19.88 -2.94
CA TYR A 95 15.80 20.54 -4.08
C TYR A 95 14.77 20.94 -5.14
N GLU A 96 14.92 22.14 -5.70
CA GLU A 96 14.14 22.61 -6.85
C GLU A 96 14.69 22.08 -8.19
N SER A 97 16.00 21.80 -8.25
CA SER A 97 16.72 21.33 -9.43
C SER A 97 17.36 19.98 -9.16
N ILE A 98 17.12 19.01 -10.05
CA ILE A 98 17.69 17.66 -9.98
C ILE A 98 19.23 17.70 -10.07
N ASN A 99 19.76 18.62 -10.88
CA ASN A 99 21.19 18.78 -11.12
C ASN A 99 21.96 19.17 -9.84
N ASP A 100 21.29 19.77 -8.87
CA ASP A 100 21.91 20.19 -7.61
C ASP A 100 22.20 18.98 -6.72
N LEU A 101 21.32 17.97 -6.74
CA LEU A 101 21.56 16.69 -6.07
C LEU A 101 22.56 15.83 -6.86
N GLU A 102 22.46 15.81 -8.18
CA GLU A 102 23.33 15.01 -9.05
C GLU A 102 24.81 15.24 -8.74
N ASN A 103 25.24 16.51 -8.73
CA ASN A 103 26.63 16.90 -8.42
C ASN A 103 27.09 16.47 -7.02
N GLN A 104 26.17 16.31 -6.07
CA GLN A 104 26.47 15.93 -4.69
C GLN A 104 26.46 14.40 -4.49
N VAL A 105 25.64 13.65 -5.23
CA VAL A 105 25.61 12.17 -5.17
C VAL A 105 26.95 11.58 -5.61
N PHE A 106 27.64 12.24 -6.55
CA PHE A 106 28.99 11.88 -6.97
C PHE A 106 30.08 12.27 -5.95
N SER A 107 29.75 13.04 -4.91
CA SER A 107 30.64 13.35 -3.80
C SER A 107 30.50 12.31 -2.68
N GLY A 108 31.63 11.81 -2.17
CA GLY A 108 31.70 10.50 -1.51
C GLY A 108 30.78 10.22 -0.31
N GLY A 109 30.26 11.24 0.38
CA GLY A 109 29.39 11.08 1.55
C GLY A 109 28.12 10.29 1.21
N LEU A 110 27.44 10.63 0.10
CA LEU A 110 26.21 9.96 -0.31
C LEU A 110 26.44 8.54 -0.85
N PHE A 111 27.60 8.29 -1.46
CA PHE A 111 27.97 6.94 -1.91
C PHE A 111 28.05 5.95 -0.75
N SER A 112 28.60 6.38 0.39
CA SER A 112 28.69 5.55 1.60
C SER A 112 27.34 5.19 2.22
N LEU A 113 26.28 5.96 1.91
CA LEU A 113 24.90 5.69 2.32
C LEU A 113 24.17 4.70 1.40
N GLY A 114 24.87 4.12 0.42
CA GLY A 114 24.28 3.21 -0.56
C GLY A 114 23.45 3.90 -1.64
N LEU A 115 23.61 5.22 -1.80
CA LEU A 115 22.88 6.03 -2.78
C LEU A 115 23.55 6.10 -4.15
N GLY A 116 24.69 5.41 -4.32
CA GLY A 116 25.41 5.31 -5.58
C GLY A 116 24.55 4.97 -6.81
N PRO A 117 23.51 4.11 -6.73
CA PRO A 117 22.63 3.85 -7.87
C PRO A 117 21.91 5.09 -8.41
N LEU A 118 21.67 6.13 -7.62
CA LEU A 118 21.02 7.38 -8.08
C LEU A 118 21.91 8.19 -9.04
N ALA A 119 23.22 7.91 -9.06
CA ALA A 119 24.19 8.55 -9.93
C ALA A 119 24.23 7.92 -11.35
N ILE A 120 23.47 6.85 -11.58
CA ILE A 120 23.41 6.14 -12.86
C ILE A 120 22.12 6.56 -13.58
N GLU A 121 22.18 6.77 -14.90
CA GLU A 121 21.00 7.04 -15.70
C GLU A 121 19.95 5.90 -15.55
N GLY A 122 18.74 6.26 -15.14
CA GLY A 122 17.65 5.31 -14.86
C GLY A 122 17.86 4.47 -13.59
N GLY A 123 18.91 4.74 -12.81
CA GLY A 123 19.18 4.07 -11.55
C GLY A 123 18.18 4.45 -10.47
N THR A 124 17.87 3.48 -9.60
CA THR A 124 16.92 3.66 -8.50
C THR A 124 17.39 2.98 -7.23
N ILE A 125 16.90 3.46 -6.09
CA ILE A 125 17.08 2.82 -4.78
C ILE A 125 15.73 2.35 -4.24
N LYS A 126 15.75 1.29 -3.42
CA LYS A 126 14.52 0.80 -2.79
C LYS A 126 14.01 1.82 -1.76
N ARG A 127 12.69 2.07 -1.75
CA ARG A 127 12.03 2.88 -0.69
C ARG A 127 12.42 2.40 0.70
N ALA A 128 12.37 1.10 0.90
CA ALA A 128 12.68 0.47 2.18
C ALA A 128 14.09 0.81 2.69
N GLU A 129 15.08 0.98 1.80
CA GLU A 129 16.43 1.39 2.20
C GLU A 129 16.48 2.89 2.55
N TRP A 130 15.83 3.74 1.75
CA TRP A 130 15.75 5.19 1.98
C TRP A 130 15.12 5.56 3.34
N GLU A 131 14.06 4.83 3.71
CA GLU A 131 13.36 5.00 4.99
C GLU A 131 13.97 4.15 6.12
N SER A 132 14.93 3.26 5.81
CA SER A 132 15.45 2.32 6.79
C SER A 132 16.15 3.05 7.94
N ARG A 133 15.78 2.67 9.18
CA ARG A 133 16.49 3.05 10.41
C ARG A 133 17.41 1.92 10.86
N LYS A 134 18.26 1.43 9.96
CA LYS A 134 19.32 0.47 10.32
C LYS A 134 20.34 1.09 11.30
N ALA A 135 20.42 2.42 11.31
CA ALA A 135 21.10 3.23 12.31
C ALA A 135 20.08 4.07 13.12
N THR A 136 20.57 4.92 14.03
CA THR A 136 19.74 5.79 14.89
C THR A 136 18.77 6.70 14.09
N VAL A 137 19.15 7.08 12.88
CA VAL A 137 18.38 7.92 11.95
C VAL A 137 18.25 7.24 10.58
N SER A 138 17.24 7.59 9.80
CA SER A 138 17.02 6.99 8.48
C SER A 138 18.09 7.39 7.46
N VAL A 139 18.23 6.62 6.38
CA VAL A 139 19.13 6.98 5.27
C VAL A 139 18.78 8.35 4.68
N PHE A 140 17.48 8.67 4.55
CA PHE A 140 17.01 10.02 4.22
C PHE A 140 17.59 11.11 5.14
N GLN A 141 17.50 10.91 6.46
CA GLN A 141 17.99 11.88 7.45
C GLN A 141 19.52 11.99 7.42
N GLN A 142 20.23 10.89 7.17
CA GLN A 142 21.69 10.89 7.00
C GLN A 142 22.08 11.64 5.72
N ALA A 143 21.39 11.40 4.61
CA ALA A 143 21.61 12.11 3.35
C ALA A 143 21.35 13.62 3.52
N ALA A 144 20.26 14.00 4.17
CA ALA A 144 19.97 15.39 4.49
C ALA A 144 21.07 16.02 5.36
N SER A 145 21.60 15.29 6.36
CA SER A 145 22.71 15.74 7.19
C SER A 145 24.00 15.96 6.40
N GLU A 146 24.39 14.99 5.55
CA GLU A 146 25.59 15.08 4.70
C GLU A 146 25.50 16.27 3.74
N LEU A 147 24.30 16.51 3.20
CA LEU A 147 24.01 17.63 2.30
C LEU A 147 23.79 18.96 3.04
N ARG A 148 23.83 18.95 4.38
CA ARG A 148 23.56 20.11 5.24
C ARG A 148 22.17 20.73 5.00
N ILE A 149 21.21 19.89 4.65
CA ILE A 149 19.80 20.24 4.45
C ILE A 149 19.07 20.00 5.77
N GLY A 150 18.78 21.10 6.46
CA GLY A 150 18.13 21.06 7.78
C GLY A 150 19.01 20.45 8.86
N SER A 151 18.40 20.11 10.00
CA SER A 151 19.06 19.44 11.12
C SER A 151 18.26 18.19 11.48
N PRO A 152 18.88 16.99 11.52
CA PRO A 152 18.18 15.76 11.87
C PRO A 152 17.54 15.88 13.25
N PHE A 153 16.25 15.59 13.35
CA PHE A 153 15.57 15.52 14.64
C PHE A 153 15.87 14.16 15.29
N ASN A 154 16.62 14.17 16.39
CA ASN A 154 16.82 13.00 17.25
C ASN A 154 15.80 13.06 18.38
N ASN A 155 14.99 12.01 18.54
CA ASN A 155 14.26 11.73 19.79
C ASN A 155 15.17 10.95 20.74
#